data_AF-A0A7K1D8F2-F1
#
_entry.id   AF-A0A7K1D8F2-F1
#
_cell.length_a   1.000
_cell.length_b   1.000
_cell.length_c   1.000
_cell.angle_alpha   90.00
_cell.angle_beta   90.00
_cell.angle_gamma   90.00
#
_symmetry.space_group_name_H-M   'P 1'
#
loop_
_entity.id
_entity.type
_entity.pdbx_description
1 polymer ?
#
loop_
_entity_poly.entity_id
_entity_poly.type
_entity_poly.pdbx_seq_one_letter_code
_entity_poly.pdbx_strand_id
1 'polypeptide(L)'
;LFPGAQRLLEIADRMNILQVEALCWCGKKATHQARIVNGVMVTEGEQVVVGDAGTNAKPDEVVYEVLCRKHHMRKVTSKKAKQEHMSKSALPFEDSIG
;
A
#
# COMPACT_ATOMS: atom_id res chain seq x y z
N LEU A 1 7.82 15.21 0.21
CA LEU A 1 8.16 14.97 -1.22
C LEU A 1 9.56 14.39 -1.27
N PHE A 2 9.87 13.51 -2.22
CA PHE A 2 11.26 13.12 -2.40
C PHE A 2 12.06 14.36 -2.82
N PRO A 3 13.20 14.69 -2.17
CA PRO A 3 13.88 15.96 -2.40
C PRO A 3 14.21 16.21 -3.88
N GLY A 4 14.67 15.18 -4.60
CA GLY A 4 14.92 15.28 -6.04
C GLY A 4 13.65 15.56 -6.85
N ALA A 5 12.54 14.92 -6.50
CA ALA A 5 11.26 15.15 -7.19
C ALA A 5 10.71 16.56 -6.91
N GLN A 6 10.93 17.12 -5.71
CA GLN A 6 10.50 18.47 -5.38
C GLN A 6 11.13 19.49 -6.32
N ARG A 7 12.46 19.43 -6.52
CA ARG A 7 13.15 20.36 -7.41
C ARG A 7 12.67 20.25 -8.86
N LEU A 8 12.43 19.02 -9.32
CA LEU A 8 11.90 18.78 -10.67
C LEU A 8 10.49 19.38 -10.85
N LEU A 9 9.64 19.32 -9.82
CA LEU A 9 8.31 19.94 -9.85
C LEU A 9 8.38 21.47 -9.91
N GLU A 10 9.32 22.08 -9.18
CA GLU A 10 9.49 23.54 -9.14
C GLU A 10 9.89 24.14 -10.50
N ILE A 11 10.64 23.40 -11.30
CA ILE A 11 11.19 23.88 -12.58
C ILE A 11 10.42 23.39 -13.82
N ALA A 12 9.40 22.55 -13.64
CA ALA A 12 8.73 21.91 -14.77
C ALA A 12 7.82 22.88 -15.53
N ASP A 13 8.01 23.00 -16.84
CA ASP A 13 7.09 23.74 -17.72
C ASP A 13 5.71 23.07 -17.84
N ARG A 14 5.67 21.73 -17.72
CA ARG A 14 4.46 20.91 -17.85
C ARG A 14 4.49 19.72 -16.90
N MET A 15 3.32 19.39 -16.35
CA MET A 15 3.09 18.16 -15.62
C MET A 15 2.07 17.29 -16.34
N ASN A 16 2.47 16.06 -16.67
CA ASN A 16 1.61 15.09 -17.31
C ASN A 16 1.24 13.99 -16.32
N ILE A 17 -0.06 13.73 -16.17
CA ILE A 17 -0.54 12.61 -15.37
C ILE A 17 -0.37 11.32 -16.19
N LEU A 18 0.02 10.24 -15.51
CA LEU A 18 0.08 8.89 -16.09
C LEU A 18 -1.25 8.57 -16.79
N GLN A 19 -1.17 8.24 -18.09
CA GLN A 19 -2.32 7.93 -18.93
C GLN A 19 -2.96 6.58 -18.58
N VAL A 20 -2.15 5.64 -18.07
CA VAL A 20 -2.61 4.36 -17.54
C VAL A 20 -2.44 4.39 -16.03
N GLU A 21 -3.55 4.27 -15.32
CA GLU A 21 -3.57 4.37 -13.87
C GLU A 21 -3.47 2.99 -13.23
N ALA A 22 -2.54 2.85 -12.29
CA ALA A 22 -2.62 1.74 -11.36
C ALA A 22 -3.87 1.89 -10.48
N LEU A 23 -4.52 0.78 -10.16
CA LEU A 23 -5.66 0.75 -9.26
C LEU A 23 -5.24 0.29 -7.87
N CYS A 24 -5.77 0.95 -6.85
CA CYS A 24 -5.78 0.41 -5.50
C CYS A 24 -6.65 -0.85 -5.50
N TRP A 25 -6.41 -1.78 -4.57
CA TRP A 25 -7.27 -2.96 -4.37
C TRP A 25 -8.77 -2.64 -4.19
N CYS A 26 -9.13 -1.39 -3.87
CA CYS A 26 -10.52 -0.93 -3.77
C CYS A 26 -11.12 -0.38 -5.07
N GLY A 27 -10.40 -0.49 -6.20
CA GLY A 27 -10.81 -0.04 -7.52
C GLY A 27 -10.61 1.45 -7.80
N LYS A 28 -10.25 2.27 -6.81
CA LYS A 28 -9.93 3.69 -7.02
C LYS A 28 -8.50 3.87 -7.54
N LYS A 29 -8.28 4.94 -8.31
CA LYS A 29 -6.94 5.38 -8.75
C LYS A 29 -5.92 5.33 -7.61
N ALA A 30 -4.85 4.58 -7.81
CA ALA A 30 -3.71 4.59 -6.91
C ALA A 30 -2.81 5.79 -7.23
N THR A 31 -2.35 6.46 -6.19
CA THR A 31 -1.45 7.63 -6.30
C THR A 31 -0.27 7.55 -5.36
N HIS A 32 -0.19 6.50 -4.53
CA HIS A 32 0.84 6.36 -3.51
C HIS A 32 1.43 4.94 -3.57
N GLN A 33 2.75 4.87 -3.50
CA GLN A 33 3.47 3.62 -3.20
C GLN A 33 3.52 3.44 -1.69
N ALA A 34 3.24 2.23 -1.20
CA ALA A 34 3.39 1.85 0.19
C ALA A 34 4.39 0.70 0.32
N ARG A 35 5.38 0.85 1.20
CA ARG A 35 6.25 -0.25 1.63
C ARG A 35 5.55 -1.02 2.74
N ILE A 36 5.49 -2.34 2.59
CA ILE A 36 4.86 -3.25 3.54
C ILE A 36 5.94 -4.21 4.03
N VAL A 37 6.08 -4.31 5.34
CA VAL A 37 6.98 -5.25 6.00
C VAL A 37 6.12 -6.17 6.86
N ASN A 38 6.18 -7.48 6.61
CA ASN A 38 5.40 -8.48 7.34
C ASN A 38 3.88 -8.17 7.38
N GLY A 39 3.34 -7.63 6.28
CA GLY A 39 1.92 -7.28 6.15
C GLY A 39 1.51 -5.91 6.72
N VAL A 40 2.42 -5.19 7.38
CA VAL A 40 2.17 -3.86 7.96
C VAL A 40 2.84 -2.79 7.09
N MET A 41 2.10 -1.72 6.79
CA MET A 41 2.65 -0.58 6.08
C MET A 41 3.62 0.21 6.97
N VAL A 42 4.84 0.42 6.49
CA VAL A 42 5.87 1.21 7.17
C VAL A 42 6.00 2.58 6.50
N THR A 43 6.17 3.63 7.30
CA THR A 43 6.33 5.03 6.84
C THR A 43 7.66 5.65 7.24
N GLU A 44 8.41 4.96 8.08
CA GLU A 44 9.70 5.37 8.62
C GLU A 44 10.73 4.27 8.32
N GLY A 45 12.01 4.63 8.36
CA GLY A 45 13.13 3.75 8.01
C GLY A 45 13.97 4.31 6.87
N GLU A 46 15.07 3.64 6.56
CA GLU A 46 15.96 4.09 5.50
C GLU A 46 15.27 3.98 4.13
N GLN A 47 15.36 5.06 3.35
CA GLN A 47 14.70 5.12 2.05
C GLN A 47 15.32 4.11 1.06
N VAL A 48 16.63 3.91 1.17
CA VAL A 48 17.41 2.92 0.44
C VAL A 48 17.91 1.90 1.46
N VAL A 49 17.61 0.63 1.28
CA VAL A 49 18.19 -0.44 2.10
C VAL A 49 19.10 -1.22 1.17
N VAL A 50 20.39 -1.31 1.50
CA VAL A 50 21.29 -2.26 0.85
C VAL A 50 20.85 -3.64 1.32
N GLY A 51 20.42 -4.50 0.40
CA GLY A 51 20.07 -5.88 0.76
C GLY A 51 21.31 -6.60 1.27
N ASP A 52 21.39 -6.83 2.59
CA ASP A 52 22.37 -7.75 3.14
C ASP A 52 21.93 -9.17 2.76
N ALA A 53 22.61 -9.74 1.77
CA ALA A 53 22.44 -11.13 1.34
C ALA A 53 23.19 -12.11 2.26
N GLY A 54 23.63 -11.67 3.45
CA GLY A 54 24.23 -12.51 4.48
C GLY A 54 23.23 -13.49 5.09
N THR A 55 23.71 -14.70 5.39
CA THR A 55 22.98 -15.87 5.88
C THR A 55 22.25 -15.69 7.23
N ASN A 56 22.39 -14.54 7.89
CA ASN A 56 21.80 -14.26 9.21
C ASN A 56 20.67 -13.22 9.18
N ALA A 57 20.34 -12.63 8.03
CA ALA A 57 19.20 -11.73 7.92
C ALA A 57 17.90 -12.56 7.94
N LYS A 58 17.03 -12.32 8.92
CA LYS A 58 15.64 -12.80 8.82
C LYS A 58 15.04 -12.14 7.57
N PRO A 59 14.54 -12.90 6.58
CA PRO A 59 13.90 -12.27 5.44
C PRO A 59 12.52 -11.81 5.90
N ASP A 60 12.46 -10.59 6.44
CA ASP A 60 11.18 -9.90 6.56
C ASP A 60 10.55 -9.83 5.17
N GLU A 61 9.28 -10.22 5.05
CA GLU A 61 8.58 -10.17 3.77
C GLU A 61 8.31 -8.71 3.41
N VAL A 62 9.15 -8.16 2.51
CA VAL A 62 9.00 -6.79 2.01
C VAL A 62 8.22 -6.79 0.69
N VAL A 63 7.08 -6.12 0.68
CA VAL A 63 6.21 -5.97 -0.51
C VAL A 63 5.94 -4.49 -0.74
N TYR A 64 5.82 -4.10 -2.01
CA TYR A 64 5.35 -2.78 -2.39
C TYR A 64 3.92 -2.87 -2.94
N GLU A 65 3.01 -2.07 -2.39
CA GLU A 65 1.63 -1.96 -2.88
C GLU A 65 1.35 -0.55 -3.42
N VAL A 66 0.53 -0.48 -4.48
CA VAL A 66 -0.08 0.75 -5.00
C VAL A 66 -1.40 1.03 -4.28
N LEU A 67 -1.52 2.16 -3.59
CA LEU A 67 -2.70 2.52 -2.82
C LEU A 67 -3.31 3.85 -3.28
N CYS A 68 -4.64 3.96 -3.14
CA CYS A 68 -5.31 5.25 -3.21
C CYS A 68 -4.95 6.08 -1.96
N ARG A 69 -5.04 7.41 -2.06
CA ARG A 69 -4.72 8.32 -0.95
C ARG A 69 -5.41 7.93 0.36
N LYS A 70 -6.70 7.54 0.31
CA LYS A 70 -7.46 7.16 1.52
C LYS A 70 -6.85 5.96 2.23
N HIS A 71 -6.49 4.90 1.51
CA HIS A 71 -5.95 3.68 2.12
C HIS A 71 -4.49 3.81 2.53
N HIS A 72 -3.71 4.60 1.79
CA HIS A 72 -2.35 4.96 2.21
C HIS A 72 -2.35 5.74 3.53
N MET A 73 -3.16 6.81 3.64
CA MET A 73 -3.23 7.62 4.85
C MET A 73 -3.75 6.85 6.08
N ARG A 74 -4.64 5.87 5.86
CA ARG A 74 -5.15 4.99 6.93
C ARG A 74 -4.23 3.79 7.22
N LYS A 75 -3.13 3.63 6.49
CA LYS A 75 -2.21 2.49 6.59
C LYS A 75 -2.91 1.13 6.44
N VAL A 76 -3.88 1.04 5.52
CA VAL A 76 -4.66 -0.20 5.27
C VAL A 76 -4.12 -0.91 4.02
N THR A 77 -3.55 -2.09 4.23
CA THR A 77 -2.98 -2.96 3.18
C THR A 77 -4.03 -3.90 2.58
N SER A 78 -3.74 -4.46 1.41
CA SER A 78 -4.63 -5.46 0.78
C SER A 78 -4.82 -6.69 1.67
N LYS A 79 -3.75 -7.15 2.35
CA LYS A 79 -3.76 -8.28 3.29
C LYS A 79 -4.69 -8.02 4.48
N LYS A 80 -4.61 -6.84 5.09
CA LYS A 80 -5.47 -6.45 6.22
C LYS A 80 -6.95 -6.35 5.79
N ALA A 81 -7.22 -5.77 4.61
CA ALA A 81 -8.58 -5.68 4.10
C ALA A 81 -9.22 -7.06 3.84
N LYS A 82 -8.44 -8.02 3.30
CA LYS A 82 -8.89 -9.41 3.13
C LYS A 82 -9.21 -10.07 4.47
N GLN A 83 -8.35 -9.89 5.48
CA GLN A 83 -8.57 -10.43 6.83
C GLN A 83 -9.85 -9.85 7.47
N GLU A 84 -10.07 -8.54 7.39
CA GLU A 84 -11.28 -7.88 7.91
C GLU A 84 -12.58 -8.31 7.21
N HIS A 85 -12.51 -8.62 5.91
CA HIS A 85 -13.66 -9.17 5.18
C HIS A 85 -13.98 -10.61 5.61
N MET A 86 -12.96 -11.43 5.87
CA MET A 86 -13.13 -12.81 6.34
C MET A 86 -13.55 -12.91 7.80
N SER A 87 -13.22 -11.91 8.63
CA SER A 87 -13.50 -11.92 10.07
C SER A 87 -14.91 -11.47 10.46
N LYS A 88 -15.81 -11.23 9.49
CA LYS A 88 -17.24 -11.08 9.79
C LYS A 88 -17.85 -12.48 9.76
N SER A 89 -18.25 -12.98 10.92
CA SER A 89 -19.24 -14.07 10.98
C SER A 89 -20.34 -13.75 9.99
N ALA A 90 -20.65 -14.68 9.08
CA ALA A 90 -21.78 -14.53 8.17
C ALA A 90 -22.99 -14.08 9.00
N LEU A 91 -23.65 -13.00 8.56
CA LEU A 91 -24.87 -12.53 9.21
C LEU A 91 -25.83 -13.73 9.29
N PRO A 92 -26.45 -14.01 10.44
CA PRO A 92 -27.30 -15.19 10.60
C PRO A 92 -28.57 -14.95 9.79
N PHE A 93 -28.64 -15.48 8.58
CA PHE A 93 -29.84 -15.47 7.74
C PHE A 93 -30.61 -16.79 7.77
N GLU A 94 -30.28 -17.70 8.69
CA GLU A 94 -30.98 -18.97 8.88
C GLU A 94 -31.40 -19.06 10.35
N ASP A 95 -32.65 -18.69 10.64
CA ASP A 95 -33.49 -19.22 11.75
C ASP A 95 -34.85 -18.48 11.85
N SER A 96 -35.54 -18.27 10.73
CA SER A 96 -36.96 -17.86 10.78
C SER A 96 -37.74 -18.40 9.58
N ILE A 97 -37.82 -19.72 9.48
CA ILE A 97 -38.95 -20.39 8.84
C ILE A 97 -39.56 -21.27 9.93
N GLY A 98 -40.52 -20.69 10.64
CA GLY A 98 -41.44 -21.37 11.54
C GLY A 98 -42.86 -20.97 11.14
#